data_AF-A0A1C3JS52-F1
#
_entry.id   AF-A0A1C3JS52-F1
#
_cell.length_a   1.000
_cell.length_b   1.000
_cell.length_c   1.000
_cell.angle_alpha   90.00
_cell.angle_beta   90.00
_cell.angle_gamma   90.00
#
_symmetry.space_group_name_H-M   'P 1'
#
loop_
_entity.id
_entity.type
_entity.pdbx_description
1 polymer ?
#
loop_
_entity_poly.entity_id
_entity_poly.type
_entity_poly.pdbx_seq_one_letter_code
_entity_poly.pdbx_strand_id
1 'polypeptide(L)'
;MSQSVGNKDQSDAQDNTPPKKSKLPIGLVVSFLLCFLISVAASAALTYFLTSSNNNEEMMAETQTKVENQLNAMRQSIEQQNTQLSAISAENETLKTYLRHSSANALKNILIDQEENIQAYLAVMRQAIGDLSDMLPNSSDWETTYQYQMDLALKASMERTTLLNLLKTGEPQQNNSSLPPKSPTKSN
;
A
#
# COMPACT_ATOMS: atom_id res chain seq x y z
N MET A 1 -73.41 -1.92 66.94
CA MET A 1 -72.22 -1.04 66.96
C MET A 1 -71.30 -1.51 68.08
N SER A 2 -69.99 -1.41 67.86
CA SER A 2 -68.80 -1.98 68.53
C SER A 2 -68.79 -2.18 70.05
N GLN A 3 -68.18 -3.29 70.51
CA GLN A 3 -66.94 -3.37 71.34
C GLN A 3 -66.70 -4.80 71.90
N SER A 4 -65.50 -5.04 72.47
CA SER A 4 -65.06 -6.10 73.42
C SER A 4 -64.21 -7.24 72.82
N VAL A 5 -62.88 -7.35 73.10
CA VAL A 5 -62.21 -7.97 74.28
C VAL A 5 -62.62 -9.45 74.42
N GLY A 6 -61.78 -10.49 74.48
CA GLY A 6 -60.43 -10.69 75.00
C GLY A 6 -60.47 -11.93 75.92
N ASN A 7 -59.36 -12.69 76.03
CA ASN A 7 -59.08 -13.70 77.07
C ASN A 7 -59.94 -15.00 77.08
N LYS A 8 -59.55 -16.16 77.61
CA LYS A 8 -58.31 -16.88 77.98
C LYS A 8 -58.79 -18.10 78.79
N ASP A 9 -57.86 -19.00 79.08
CA ASP A 9 -57.87 -19.95 80.20
C ASP A 9 -58.73 -21.21 80.00
N GLN A 10 -58.39 -22.39 80.52
CA GLN A 10 -57.22 -23.04 81.14
C GLN A 10 -57.76 -24.43 81.59
N SER A 11 -56.89 -25.30 82.11
CA SER A 11 -57.16 -26.53 82.89
C SER A 11 -56.87 -27.81 82.09
N ASP A 12 -55.69 -28.43 82.18
CA ASP A 12 -55.05 -29.12 83.32
C ASP A 12 -55.46 -30.59 83.48
N ALA A 13 -54.45 -31.36 83.94
CA ALA A 13 -54.45 -32.71 84.50
C ALA A 13 -54.07 -33.90 83.58
N GLN A 14 -52.77 -34.24 83.64
CA GLN A 14 -52.20 -35.57 83.98
C GLN A 14 -53.15 -36.79 83.93
N ASP A 15 -52.70 -37.92 83.35
CA ASP A 15 -52.09 -39.02 84.12
C ASP A 15 -51.66 -40.26 83.27
N ASN A 16 -50.53 -40.86 83.66
CA ASN A 16 -50.03 -42.24 83.48
C ASN A 16 -49.63 -42.87 82.11
N THR A 17 -48.32 -43.20 82.06
CA THR A 17 -47.51 -44.08 81.17
C THR A 17 -47.89 -45.60 81.22
N PRO A 18 -47.23 -46.60 80.55
CA PRO A 18 -45.97 -46.63 79.77
C PRO A 18 -46.03 -47.59 78.50
N PRO A 19 -44.93 -48.24 78.02
CA PRO A 19 -44.13 -47.82 76.87
C PRO A 19 -44.18 -48.82 75.68
N LYS A 20 -43.88 -48.40 74.44
CA LYS A 20 -43.63 -49.36 73.35
C LYS A 20 -42.36 -49.06 72.55
N LYS A 21 -41.47 -50.04 72.58
CA LYS A 21 -40.09 -50.04 72.07
C LYS A 21 -39.99 -49.83 70.56
N SER A 22 -39.08 -48.93 70.19
CA SER A 22 -38.25 -48.83 68.98
C SER A 22 -38.66 -49.62 67.72
N LYS A 23 -39.05 -48.91 66.67
CA LYS A 23 -38.68 -49.21 65.28
C LYS A 23 -38.31 -47.91 64.60
N LEU A 24 -37.07 -47.77 64.12
CA LEU A 24 -36.68 -46.64 63.27
C LEU A 24 -37.65 -46.60 62.07
N PRO A 25 -38.29 -45.46 61.77
CA PRO A 25 -39.25 -45.40 60.69
C PRO A 25 -38.50 -45.59 59.37
N ILE A 26 -38.88 -46.62 58.61
CA ILE A 26 -38.35 -46.90 57.26
C ILE A 26 -38.42 -45.65 56.36
N GLY A 27 -39.40 -44.77 56.59
CA GLY A 27 -39.49 -43.47 55.92
C GLY A 27 -38.31 -42.52 56.19
N LEU A 28 -37.65 -42.60 57.35
CA LEU A 28 -36.44 -41.82 57.65
C LEU A 28 -35.22 -42.38 56.93
N VAL A 29 -35.11 -43.71 56.79
CA VAL A 29 -34.04 -44.35 56.00
C VAL A 29 -34.20 -44.03 54.52
N VAL A 30 -35.42 -44.11 53.97
CA VAL A 30 -35.72 -43.75 52.58
C VAL A 30 -35.46 -42.26 52.33
N SER A 31 -35.86 -41.38 53.26
CA SER A 31 -35.56 -39.94 53.19
C SER A 31 -34.06 -39.67 53.19
N PHE A 32 -33.29 -40.38 54.03
CA PHE A 32 -31.85 -40.24 54.09
C PHE A 32 -31.17 -40.73 52.79
N LEU A 33 -31.65 -41.84 52.21
CA LEU A 33 -31.14 -42.38 50.96
C LEU A 33 -31.48 -41.47 49.76
N LEU A 34 -32.69 -40.90 49.73
CA LEU A 34 -33.10 -39.92 48.72
C LEU A 34 -32.26 -38.63 48.82
N CYS A 35 -32.06 -38.12 50.04
CA CYS A 35 -31.23 -36.94 50.29
C CYS A 35 -29.78 -37.18 49.88
N PHE A 36 -29.25 -38.38 50.15
CA PHE A 36 -27.91 -38.79 49.73
C PHE A 36 -27.76 -38.83 48.21
N LEU A 37 -28.74 -39.41 47.49
CA LEU A 37 -28.72 -39.45 46.01
C LEU A 37 -28.80 -38.05 45.39
N ILE A 38 -29.64 -37.18 45.92
CA ILE A 38 -29.75 -35.79 45.45
C ILE A 38 -28.45 -35.02 45.74
N SER A 39 -27.84 -35.23 46.91
CA SER A 39 -26.57 -34.60 47.28
C SER A 39 -25.42 -35.03 46.35
N VAL A 40 -25.30 -36.33 46.06
CA VAL A 40 -24.28 -36.86 45.13
C VAL A 40 -24.53 -36.37 43.71
N ALA A 41 -25.78 -36.37 43.24
CA ALA A 41 -26.13 -35.88 41.92
C ALA A 41 -25.83 -34.37 41.77
N ALA A 42 -26.16 -33.56 42.78
CA ALA A 42 -25.84 -32.13 42.79
C ALA A 42 -24.33 -31.89 42.77
N SER A 43 -23.56 -32.65 43.55
CA SER A 43 -22.09 -32.52 43.60
C SER A 43 -21.42 -32.93 42.27
N ALA A 44 -21.90 -34.01 41.65
CA ALA A 44 -21.42 -34.45 40.34
C ALA A 44 -21.79 -33.46 39.23
N ALA A 45 -23.01 -32.91 39.25
CA ALA A 45 -23.46 -31.90 38.29
C ALA A 45 -22.65 -30.61 38.42
N LEU A 46 -22.37 -30.16 39.64
CA LEU A 46 -21.54 -28.97 39.89
C LEU A 46 -20.10 -29.20 39.41
N THR A 47 -19.53 -30.37 39.68
CA THR A 47 -18.18 -30.74 39.24
C THR A 47 -18.07 -30.80 37.71
N TYR A 48 -19.07 -31.37 37.04
CA TYR A 48 -19.14 -31.42 35.58
C TYR A 48 -19.30 -30.03 34.97
N PHE A 49 -20.13 -29.17 35.57
CA PHE A 49 -20.31 -27.79 35.13
C PHE A 49 -19.06 -26.93 35.32
N LEU A 50 -18.36 -27.04 36.46
CA LEU A 50 -17.09 -26.35 36.69
C LEU A 50 -15.98 -26.84 35.74
N THR A 51 -15.86 -28.16 35.54
CA THR A 51 -14.91 -28.73 34.56
C THR A 51 -15.23 -28.25 33.14
N SER A 52 -16.51 -28.24 32.74
CA SER A 52 -16.93 -27.74 31.44
C SER A 52 -16.71 -26.23 31.27
N SER A 53 -16.78 -25.44 32.36
CA SER A 53 -16.47 -24.02 32.34
C SER A 53 -14.96 -23.77 32.22
N ASN A 54 -14.14 -24.59 32.87
CA ASN A 54 -12.68 -24.50 32.79
C ASN A 54 -12.16 -24.82 31.37
N ASN A 55 -12.77 -25.81 30.70
CA ASN A 55 -12.50 -26.09 29.28
C ASN A 55 -12.91 -24.94 28.35
N ASN A 56 -13.93 -24.15 28.72
CA ASN A 56 -14.31 -22.95 27.98
C ASN A 56 -13.32 -21.80 28.21
N GLU A 57 -12.77 -21.63 29.41
CA GLU A 57 -11.69 -20.65 29.65
C GLU A 57 -10.43 -20.96 28.84
N GLU A 58 -10.04 -22.23 28.75
CA GLU A 58 -8.89 -22.67 27.95
C GLU A 58 -9.13 -22.43 26.45
N MET A 59 -10.33 -22.75 25.95
CA MET A 59 -10.73 -22.47 24.57
C MET A 59 -10.83 -20.96 24.27
N MET A 60 -11.29 -20.14 25.21
CA MET A 60 -11.32 -18.68 25.06
C MET A 60 -9.90 -18.10 25.07
N ALA A 61 -9.01 -18.58 25.95
CA ALA A 61 -7.61 -18.16 25.99
C ALA A 61 -6.87 -18.53 24.70
N GLU A 62 -7.09 -19.74 24.16
CA GLU A 62 -6.52 -20.16 22.87
C GLU A 62 -7.06 -19.30 21.71
N THR A 63 -8.38 -19.03 21.70
CA THR A 63 -9.02 -18.18 20.69
C THR A 63 -8.49 -16.74 20.76
N GLN A 64 -8.32 -16.18 21.96
CA GLN A 64 -7.78 -14.84 22.15
C GLN A 64 -6.32 -14.76 21.70
N THR A 65 -5.50 -15.76 22.04
CA THR A 65 -4.11 -15.84 21.59
C THR A 65 -4.03 -15.96 20.07
N LYS A 66 -4.92 -16.73 19.44
CA LYS A 66 -5.00 -16.87 17.99
C LYS A 66 -5.38 -15.55 17.31
N VAL A 67 -6.35 -14.82 17.86
CA VAL A 67 -6.77 -13.51 17.36
C VAL A 67 -5.64 -12.49 17.50
N GLU A 68 -4.94 -12.44 18.63
CA GLU A 68 -3.78 -11.56 18.83
C GLU A 68 -2.64 -11.88 17.85
N ASN A 69 -2.36 -13.17 17.63
CA ASN A 69 -1.36 -13.60 16.65
C ASN A 69 -1.76 -13.21 15.22
N GLN A 70 -3.03 -13.37 14.85
CA GLN A 70 -3.55 -12.93 13.54
C GLN A 70 -3.50 -11.41 13.39
N LEU A 71 -3.81 -10.65 14.44
CA LEU A 71 -3.74 -9.20 14.45
C LEU A 71 -2.29 -8.71 14.27
N ASN A 72 -1.35 -9.35 14.96
CA ASN A 72 0.08 -9.03 14.85
C ASN A 72 0.63 -9.39 13.47
N ALA A 73 0.28 -10.55 12.92
CA ALA A 73 0.63 -10.94 11.55
C ALA A 73 0.04 -9.96 10.52
N MET A 74 -1.19 -9.51 10.72
CA MET A 74 -1.83 -8.53 9.84
C MET A 74 -1.15 -7.16 9.92
N ARG A 75 -0.80 -6.68 11.12
CA ARG A 75 -0.02 -5.44 11.29
C ARG A 75 1.34 -5.52 10.59
N GLN A 76 2.04 -6.64 10.76
CA GLN A 76 3.33 -6.86 10.12
C GLN A 76 3.19 -6.90 8.58
N SER A 77 2.14 -7.52 8.06
CA SER A 77 1.83 -7.51 6.63
C SER A 77 1.53 -6.09 6.12
N ILE A 78 0.79 -5.27 6.87
CA ILE A 78 0.50 -3.88 6.51
C ILE A 78 1.79 -3.06 6.45
N GLU A 79 2.70 -3.26 7.40
CA GLU A 79 3.98 -2.53 7.43
C GLU A 79 4.91 -2.96 6.28
N GLN A 80 4.95 -4.26 5.96
CA GLN A 80 5.64 -4.76 4.77
C GLN A 80 5.03 -4.23 3.47
N GLN A 81 3.71 -4.13 3.38
CA GLN A 81 3.04 -3.55 2.21
C GLN A 81 3.29 -2.05 2.10
N ASN A 82 3.29 -1.30 3.20
CA ASN A 82 3.59 0.13 3.20
C ASN A 82 5.04 0.40 2.79
N THR A 83 5.99 -0.41 3.24
CA THR A 83 7.39 -0.30 2.82
C THR A 83 7.57 -0.63 1.35
N GLN A 84 6.93 -1.69 0.84
CA GLN A 84 6.90 -1.99 -0.59
C GLN A 84 6.25 -0.87 -1.41
N LEU A 85 5.12 -0.32 -0.94
CA LEU A 85 4.42 0.76 -1.62
C LEU A 85 5.29 2.03 -1.68
N SER A 86 6.01 2.33 -0.61
CA SER A 86 6.97 3.45 -0.58
C SER A 86 8.13 3.23 -1.54
N ALA A 87 8.67 2.00 -1.62
CA ALA A 87 9.73 1.65 -2.56
C ALA A 87 9.24 1.77 -4.02
N ILE A 88 8.08 1.20 -4.34
CA ILE A 88 7.45 1.28 -5.67
C ILE A 88 7.17 2.73 -6.05
N SER A 89 6.70 3.56 -5.12
CA SER A 89 6.48 4.99 -5.35
C SER A 89 7.78 5.72 -5.71
N ALA A 90 8.86 5.46 -4.99
CA ALA A 90 10.18 6.03 -5.28
C ALA A 90 10.69 5.58 -6.65
N GLU A 91 10.60 4.29 -6.98
CA GLU A 91 10.98 3.75 -8.29
C GLU A 91 10.15 4.40 -9.42
N ASN A 92 8.84 4.61 -9.20
CA ASN A 92 7.97 5.24 -10.19
C ASN A 92 8.40 6.68 -10.51
N GLU A 93 8.77 7.47 -9.50
CA GLU A 93 9.28 8.83 -9.69
C GLU A 93 10.63 8.85 -10.42
N THR A 94 11.52 7.89 -10.13
CA THR A 94 12.77 7.76 -10.91
C THR A 94 12.49 7.40 -12.36
N LEU A 95 11.58 6.46 -12.62
CA LEU A 95 11.22 6.02 -13.96
C LEU A 95 10.56 7.16 -14.76
N LYS A 96 9.65 7.93 -14.14
CA LYS A 96 9.09 9.15 -14.75
C LYS A 96 10.18 10.16 -15.09
N THR A 97 11.15 10.33 -14.21
CA THR A 97 12.29 11.24 -14.42
C THR A 97 13.12 10.79 -15.61
N TYR A 98 13.49 9.49 -15.69
CA TYR A 98 14.19 8.93 -16.83
C TYR A 98 13.40 9.03 -18.14
N LEU A 99 12.10 8.71 -18.12
CA LEU A 99 11.22 8.85 -19.28
C LEU A 99 11.16 10.30 -19.75
N ARG A 100 11.01 11.26 -18.84
CA ARG A 100 10.98 12.69 -19.17
C ARG A 100 12.30 13.16 -19.77
N HIS A 101 13.44 12.76 -19.20
CA HIS A 101 14.75 13.13 -19.73
C HIS A 101 15.04 12.45 -21.06
N SER A 102 14.75 11.16 -21.18
CA SER A 102 14.96 10.40 -22.42
C SER A 102 14.09 10.92 -23.56
N SER A 103 12.80 11.19 -23.31
CA SER A 103 11.89 11.71 -24.32
C SER A 103 12.22 13.15 -24.72
N ALA A 104 12.53 14.02 -23.75
CA ALA A 104 12.96 15.38 -24.03
C ALA A 104 14.28 15.40 -24.83
N ASN A 105 15.21 14.51 -24.51
CA ASN A 105 16.47 14.40 -25.23
C ASN A 105 16.29 13.85 -26.66
N ALA A 106 15.48 12.79 -26.82
CA ALA A 106 15.15 12.25 -28.13
C ALA A 106 14.47 13.32 -29.01
N LEU A 107 13.52 14.07 -28.46
CA LEU A 107 12.83 15.15 -29.18
C LEU A 107 13.80 16.28 -29.55
N LYS A 108 14.70 16.68 -28.64
CA LYS A 108 15.75 17.67 -28.93
C LYS A 108 16.59 17.24 -30.14
N ASN A 109 17.05 15.99 -30.17
CA ASN A 109 17.85 15.49 -31.29
C ASN A 109 17.05 15.47 -32.60
N ILE A 110 15.78 15.04 -32.58
CA ILE A 110 14.91 15.07 -33.75
C ILE A 110 14.76 16.50 -34.29
N LEU A 111 14.60 17.50 -33.42
CA LEU A 111 14.49 18.90 -33.84
C LEU A 111 15.80 19.44 -34.41
N ILE A 112 16.95 19.04 -33.85
CA ILE A 112 18.26 19.40 -34.41
C ILE A 112 18.41 18.82 -35.82
N ASP A 113 18.13 17.52 -35.99
CA ASP A 113 18.19 16.84 -37.29
C ASP A 113 17.26 17.49 -38.33
N GLN A 114 16.06 17.91 -37.90
CA GLN A 114 15.12 18.64 -38.76
C GLN A 114 15.69 19.99 -39.21
N GLU A 115 16.32 20.73 -38.29
CA GLU A 115 16.90 22.03 -38.60
C GLU A 115 18.13 21.88 -39.53
N GLU A 116 18.97 20.87 -39.32
CA GLU A 116 20.08 20.53 -40.23
C GLU A 116 19.58 20.18 -41.64
N ASN A 117 18.49 19.41 -41.75
CA ASN A 117 17.86 19.10 -43.04
C ASN A 117 17.32 20.37 -43.73
N ILE A 118 16.68 21.27 -42.98
CA ILE A 118 16.24 22.57 -43.52
C ILE A 118 17.42 23.37 -44.07
N GLN A 119 18.55 23.40 -43.36
CA GLN A 119 19.76 24.10 -43.83
C GLN A 119 20.29 23.50 -45.14
N ALA A 120 20.37 22.17 -45.22
CA ALA A 120 20.79 21.47 -46.43
C ALA A 120 19.84 21.77 -47.61
N TYR A 121 18.53 21.72 -47.37
CA TYR A 121 17.53 22.04 -48.38
C TYR A 121 17.64 23.50 -48.88
N LEU A 122 17.77 24.46 -47.96
CA LEU A 122 17.92 25.87 -48.32
C LEU A 122 19.21 26.14 -49.10
N ALA A 123 20.31 25.45 -48.79
CA ALA A 123 21.55 25.56 -49.55
C ALA A 123 21.38 25.09 -51.00
N VAL A 124 20.71 23.95 -51.21
CA VAL A 124 20.41 23.44 -52.55
C VAL A 124 19.46 24.37 -53.31
N MET A 125 18.41 24.87 -52.65
CA MET A 125 17.49 25.83 -53.25
C MET A 125 18.17 27.13 -53.67
N ARG A 126 19.10 27.63 -52.86
CA ARG A 126 19.87 28.84 -53.17
C ARG A 126 20.68 28.67 -54.46
N GLN A 127 21.34 27.52 -54.61
CA GLN A 127 22.05 27.18 -55.83
C GLN A 127 21.10 27.06 -57.02
N ALA A 128 19.99 26.34 -56.86
CA ALA A 128 19.00 26.17 -57.93
C ALA A 128 18.40 27.49 -58.42
N ILE A 129 18.18 28.47 -57.51
CA ILE A 129 17.71 29.80 -57.88
C ILE A 129 18.79 30.61 -58.60
N GLY A 130 20.06 30.49 -58.21
CA GLY A 130 21.17 31.08 -58.97
C GLY A 130 21.24 30.51 -60.38
N ASP A 131 21.25 29.18 -60.51
CA ASP A 131 21.28 28.50 -61.81
C ASP A 131 20.08 28.87 -62.69
N LEU A 132 18.88 29.01 -62.10
CA LEU A 132 17.67 29.42 -62.81
C LEU A 132 17.72 30.89 -63.25
N SER A 133 18.31 31.75 -62.42
CA SER A 133 18.48 33.18 -62.74
C SER A 133 19.36 33.36 -63.97
N ASP A 134 20.47 32.62 -64.05
CA ASP A 134 21.40 32.68 -65.18
C ASP A 134 20.75 32.27 -66.52
N MET A 135 19.69 31.45 -66.48
CA MET A 135 18.97 30.97 -67.66
C MET A 135 17.86 31.91 -68.16
N LEU A 136 17.41 32.85 -67.33
CA LEU A 136 16.25 33.70 -67.61
C LEU A 136 16.67 35.16 -67.82
N PRO A 137 16.14 35.86 -68.84
CA PRO A 137 16.41 37.28 -69.01
C PRO A 137 15.71 38.12 -67.91
N ASN A 138 16.37 39.19 -67.46
CA ASN A 138 15.86 40.12 -66.42
C ASN A 138 15.52 39.44 -65.07
N SER A 139 16.33 38.46 -64.67
CA SER A 139 16.11 37.64 -63.48
C SER A 139 16.74 38.17 -62.18
N SER A 140 17.67 39.12 -62.29
CA SER A 140 18.48 39.63 -61.18
C SER A 140 17.67 40.11 -59.97
N ASP A 141 16.52 40.75 -60.21
CA ASP A 141 15.71 41.36 -59.16
C ASP A 141 15.01 40.30 -58.30
N TRP A 142 14.41 39.29 -58.93
CA TRP A 142 13.77 38.21 -58.18
C TRP A 142 14.83 37.28 -57.57
N GLU A 143 15.92 36.98 -58.27
CA GLU A 143 17.04 36.19 -57.74
C GLU A 143 17.57 36.79 -56.44
N THR A 144 17.92 38.07 -56.46
CA THR A 144 18.42 38.80 -55.28
C THR A 144 17.42 38.72 -54.13
N THR A 145 16.13 38.92 -54.44
CA THR A 145 15.06 38.87 -53.44
C THR A 145 14.95 37.48 -52.82
N TYR A 146 14.90 36.41 -53.62
CA TYR A 146 14.75 35.05 -53.10
C TYR A 146 16.01 34.56 -52.38
N GLN A 147 17.21 34.88 -52.89
CA GLN A 147 18.46 34.56 -52.20
C GLN A 147 18.53 35.23 -50.83
N TYR A 148 18.16 36.50 -50.73
CA TYR A 148 18.09 37.21 -49.44
C TYR A 148 17.12 36.53 -48.46
N GLN A 149 15.93 36.14 -48.92
CA GLN A 149 14.94 35.47 -48.08
C GLN A 149 15.43 34.08 -47.62
N MET A 150 16.13 33.34 -48.49
CA MET A 150 16.73 32.05 -48.12
C MET A 150 17.87 32.24 -47.12
N ASP A 151 18.71 33.26 -47.27
CA ASP A 151 19.77 33.58 -46.32
C ASP A 151 19.19 33.96 -44.94
N LEU A 152 18.09 34.72 -44.90
CA LEU A 152 17.37 35.01 -43.65
C LEU A 152 16.81 33.74 -43.00
N ALA A 153 16.18 32.86 -43.80
CA ALA A 153 15.65 31.60 -43.31
C ALA A 153 16.76 30.67 -42.78
N LEU A 154 17.90 30.62 -43.48
CA LEU A 154 19.07 29.85 -43.08
C LEU A 154 19.67 30.38 -41.78
N LYS A 155 19.77 31.70 -41.64
CA LYS A 155 20.23 32.30 -40.38
C LYS A 155 19.30 31.96 -39.22
N ALA A 156 17.99 32.13 -39.40
CA ALA A 156 17.00 31.79 -38.37
C ALA A 156 17.06 30.29 -38.00
N SER A 157 17.31 29.44 -39.00
CA SER A 157 17.52 28.01 -38.82
C SER A 157 18.73 27.70 -37.93
N MET A 158 19.89 28.27 -38.24
CA MET A 158 21.11 28.12 -37.42
C MET A 158 20.93 28.64 -35.99
N GLU A 159 20.20 29.75 -35.81
CA GLU A 159 19.86 30.28 -34.49
C GLU A 159 19.02 29.27 -33.70
N ARG A 160 18.02 28.63 -34.31
CA ARG A 160 17.22 27.57 -33.65
C ARG A 160 18.07 26.37 -33.28
N THR A 161 18.94 25.88 -34.17
CA THR A 161 19.88 24.79 -33.84
C THR A 161 20.75 25.16 -32.64
N THR A 162 21.25 26.40 -32.59
CA THR A 162 22.06 26.89 -31.47
C THR A 162 21.28 26.91 -30.16
N LEU A 163 20.03 27.40 -30.19
CA LEU A 163 19.15 27.40 -29.02
C LEU A 163 18.82 25.97 -28.54
N LEU A 164 18.57 25.05 -29.47
CA LEU A 164 18.32 23.64 -29.16
C LEU A 164 19.54 22.98 -28.51
N ASN A 165 20.75 23.28 -29.00
CA ASN A 165 22.00 22.78 -28.43
C ASN A 165 22.26 23.30 -27.01
N LEU A 166 21.87 24.54 -26.71
CA LEU A 166 21.96 25.12 -25.37
C LEU A 166 20.93 24.56 -24.39
N LEU A 167 19.87 23.93 -24.89
CA LEU A 167 18.80 23.39 -24.07
C LEU A 167 19.30 22.16 -23.27
N LYS A 168 19.32 22.29 -21.95
CA LYS A 168 19.66 21.20 -21.03
C LYS A 168 18.42 20.32 -20.78
N THR A 169 18.39 19.14 -21.39
CA THR A 169 17.30 18.16 -21.27
C THR A 169 17.51 17.14 -20.13
N GLY A 170 18.48 17.39 -19.23
CA GLY A 170 18.84 16.48 -18.14
C GLY A 170 19.79 15.35 -18.56
N GLU A 171 20.58 15.58 -19.60
CA GLU A 171 21.66 14.69 -20.00
C GLU A 171 22.63 14.44 -18.82
N PRO A 172 22.97 13.18 -18.48
CA PRO A 172 24.21 12.92 -17.78
C PRO A 172 25.33 13.39 -18.70
N GLN A 173 26.21 14.25 -18.20
CA GLN A 173 27.35 14.80 -18.95
C GLN A 173 28.06 13.64 -19.67
N GLN A 174 27.93 13.56 -21.00
CA GLN A 174 28.80 12.74 -21.82
C GLN A 174 30.19 13.34 -21.65
N ASN A 175 30.93 12.79 -20.71
CA ASN A 175 32.28 13.19 -20.41
C ASN A 175 33.11 12.75 -21.62
N ASN A 176 33.25 13.66 -22.60
CA ASN A 176 34.14 13.53 -23.76
C ASN A 176 35.61 13.64 -23.30
N SER A 177 36.00 12.81 -22.34
CA SER A 177 37.38 12.56 -21.92
C SER A 177 37.84 11.20 -22.44
N SER A 178 37.56 10.90 -23.71
CA SER A 178 38.42 10.02 -24.49
C SER A 178 39.66 10.82 -24.89
N LEU A 179 40.64 10.86 -23.98
CA LEU A 179 42.01 11.23 -24.32
C LEU A 179 42.44 10.47 -25.58
N PRO A 180 43.18 11.09 -26.51
CA PRO A 180 43.72 10.37 -27.65
C PRO A 180 44.64 9.23 -27.17
N PRO A 181 44.64 8.07 -27.85
CA PRO A 181 45.51 6.96 -27.48
C PRO A 181 46.98 7.41 -27.57
N LYS A 182 47.68 7.31 -26.45
CA LYS A 182 49.11 7.57 -26.32
C LYS A 182 49.86 6.63 -27.28
N SER A 183 50.49 7.20 -28.30
CA SER A 183 51.33 6.47 -29.27
C SER A 183 52.41 5.66 -28.54
N PRO A 184 52.68 4.40 -28.95
CA PRO A 184 53.74 3.61 -28.34
C PRO A 184 55.10 4.21 -28.67
N THR A 185 55.83 4.57 -27.61
CA THR A 185 57.21 5.05 -27.64
C THR A 185 58.10 3.94 -28.20
N LYS A 186 58.74 4.16 -29.35
CA LYS A 186 59.86 3.33 -29.80
C LYS A 186 61.03 3.53 -28.84
N SER A 187 61.39 2.47 -28.13
CA SER A 187 62.68 2.34 -27.46
C SER A 187 63.78 2.25 -28.52
N ASN A 188 64.78 3.13 -28.43
CA ASN A 188 66.10 2.98 -29.05
C ASN A 188 67.11 3.05 -27.90
#